data_AF-A0A3M2B7N9-F1
#
_entry.id   AF-A0A3M2B7N9-F1
#
_cell.length_a   1.000
_cell.length_b   1.000
_cell.length_c   1.000
_cell.angle_alpha   90.00
_cell.angle_beta   90.00
_cell.angle_gamma   90.00
#
_symmetry.space_group_name_H-M   'P 1'
#
loop_
_entity.id
_entity.type
_entity.pdbx_description
1 polymer ?
#
loop_
_entity_poly.entity_id
_entity_poly.type
_entity_poly.pdbx_seq_one_letter_code
_entity_poly.pdbx_strand_id
1 'polypeptide(L)'
;MRKNWRLVTMQNTVKLVITCSALVLSASLFAQSTVTVYSQNAAPGDLYMNPGSTNQGYDFTRPNWRYNNVRGGGQVGIRTNYPRSGNGSVYFNSSSNSAKADIEYFADPVNAGGNFAPNPLNPASLLGTLNQLTHLSYEWYRDSSSTTLNYLHPVLRLGILRVNSDNSTNIGYLIFERAYNQGTSAVPTDQWVSEDIFASNYKLLATASLGFGDPNVNLSAVLKTIPEWLTAASNANATLYVISVNAGFGSGWTNTFQGAVDNITFGFNGQYTTYNFEVVPEPASMLALGSGLVSLMALRRRRKA
;
A
#
# COMPACT_ATOMS: atom_id res chain seq x y z
N MET A 1 85.42 22.82 12.03
CA MET A 1 86.31 21.67 12.28
C MET A 1 85.48 20.45 12.62
N ARG A 2 85.82 19.32 11.99
CA ARG A 2 85.53 17.90 12.35
C ARG A 2 84.08 17.40 12.35
N LYS A 3 83.78 16.71 11.23
CA LYS A 3 82.96 15.49 11.14
C LYS A 3 83.31 14.50 12.26
N ASN A 4 82.31 13.80 12.78
CA ASN A 4 82.49 12.43 13.26
C ASN A 4 81.28 11.57 12.88
N TRP A 5 81.60 10.39 12.38
CA TRP A 5 80.73 9.33 11.88
C TRP A 5 80.69 8.17 12.90
N ARG A 6 79.69 7.30 12.68
CA ARG A 6 79.45 5.92 13.19
C ARG A 6 78.59 5.79 14.44
N LEU A 7 77.86 4.70 14.66
CA LEU A 7 77.01 3.79 13.86
C LEU A 7 76.47 2.77 14.91
N VAL A 8 75.15 2.61 14.99
CA VAL A 8 74.41 1.34 15.25
C VAL A 8 74.64 0.57 16.56
N THR A 9 73.59 0.40 17.36
CA THR A 9 72.85 -0.88 17.45
C THR A 9 71.44 -0.73 18.03
N MET A 10 70.51 -1.44 17.41
CA MET A 10 69.08 -1.57 17.72
C MET A 10 68.84 -2.35 19.02
N GLN A 11 67.74 -2.06 19.72
CA GLN A 11 66.77 -3.09 20.15
C GLN A 11 65.46 -2.49 20.68
N ASN A 12 64.44 -2.55 19.81
CA ASN A 12 63.03 -2.88 20.03
C ASN A 12 62.38 -2.58 21.40
N THR A 13 61.37 -1.71 21.37
CA THR A 13 60.05 -2.07 21.91
C THR A 13 58.96 -1.32 21.18
N VAL A 14 58.19 -2.06 20.38
CA VAL A 14 57.00 -1.61 19.68
C VAL A 14 55.90 -1.35 20.71
N LYS A 15 55.39 -0.11 20.79
CA LYS A 15 54.06 0.15 21.34
C LYS A 15 53.21 0.77 20.25
N LEU A 16 52.39 -0.12 19.68
CA LEU A 16 51.30 0.13 18.77
C LEU A 16 50.27 1.05 19.45
N VAL A 17 50.16 2.30 18.99
CA VAL A 17 49.01 3.16 19.32
C VAL A 17 48.06 3.08 18.14
N ILE A 18 46.99 2.31 18.32
CA ILE A 18 45.89 2.18 17.36
C ILE A 18 45.07 3.47 17.42
N THR A 19 45.07 4.21 16.32
CA THR A 19 44.17 5.35 16.09
C THR A 19 42.77 4.81 15.83
N CYS A 20 41.85 4.94 16.80
CA CYS A 20 40.43 4.68 16.59
C CYS A 20 39.80 5.85 15.82
N SER A 21 39.75 5.72 14.50
CA SER A 21 38.85 6.52 13.66
C SER A 21 37.42 6.04 13.89
N ALA A 22 36.64 6.79 14.67
CA ALA A 22 35.20 6.60 14.77
C ALA A 22 34.55 7.07 13.46
N LEU A 23 34.27 6.13 12.57
CA LEU A 23 33.40 6.34 11.42
C LEU A 23 31.97 6.52 11.95
N VAL A 24 31.51 7.76 12.10
CA VAL A 24 30.10 8.04 12.38
C VAL A 24 29.34 7.81 11.07
N LEU A 25 28.85 6.58 10.87
CA LEU A 25 27.75 6.33 9.94
C LEU A 25 26.51 6.99 10.55
N SER A 26 26.20 8.21 10.12
CA SER A 26 24.87 8.77 10.26
C SER A 26 23.92 7.99 9.36
N ALA A 27 23.44 6.85 9.83
CA ALA A 27 22.24 6.24 9.30
C ALA A 27 21.10 7.21 9.61
N SER A 28 20.68 8.00 8.62
CA SER A 28 19.43 8.74 8.67
C SER A 28 18.31 7.72 8.90
N LEU A 29 17.82 7.67 10.15
CA LEU A 29 16.65 6.90 10.54
C LEU A 29 15.46 7.49 9.79
N PHE A 30 15.08 6.88 8.67
CA PHE A 30 13.81 7.19 8.01
C PHE A 30 12.68 6.72 8.94
N ALA A 31 11.72 7.60 9.23
CA ALA A 31 10.62 7.28 10.12
C ALA A 31 9.60 6.39 9.38
N GLN A 32 9.77 5.07 9.50
CA GLN A 32 8.72 4.13 9.15
C GLN A 32 7.61 4.22 10.20
N SER A 33 6.43 4.68 9.80
CA SER A 33 5.23 4.60 10.62
C SER A 33 4.37 3.43 10.15
N THR A 34 3.98 2.55 11.08
CA THR A 34 2.89 1.60 10.83
C THR A 34 1.61 2.16 11.45
N VAL A 35 0.58 2.31 10.63
CA VAL A 35 -0.74 2.78 11.06
C VAL A 35 -1.73 1.64 10.93
N THR A 36 -2.39 1.30 12.03
CA THR A 36 -3.51 0.36 12.01
C THR A 36 -4.79 1.05 11.58
N VAL A 37 -5.37 0.59 10.48
CA VAL A 37 -6.69 1.00 9.98
C VAL A 37 -7.69 -0.03 10.45
N TYR A 38 -8.53 0.37 11.40
CA TYR A 38 -9.54 -0.54 11.93
C TYR A 38 -10.83 -0.50 11.09
N SER A 39 -11.54 -1.63 11.04
CA SER A 39 -12.94 -1.69 10.60
C SER A 39 -13.83 -0.71 11.38
N GLN A 40 -15.07 -0.51 10.93
CA GLN A 40 -16.09 0.18 11.70
C GLN A 40 -16.74 -0.75 12.73
N ASN A 41 -16.98 -2.01 12.33
CA ASN A 41 -17.67 -3.00 13.15
C ASN A 41 -16.68 -3.96 13.82
N ALA A 42 -17.06 -4.51 14.99
CA ALA A 42 -16.34 -5.61 15.61
C ALA A 42 -16.43 -6.89 14.75
N ALA A 43 -15.75 -7.97 15.18
CA ALA A 43 -15.74 -9.25 14.48
C ALA A 43 -17.16 -9.68 14.01
N PRO A 44 -17.33 -10.09 12.73
CA PRO A 44 -16.29 -10.42 11.75
C PRO A 44 -15.69 -9.22 10.98
N GLY A 45 -16.04 -7.98 11.32
CA GLY A 45 -15.62 -6.77 10.62
C GLY A 45 -16.65 -6.25 9.62
N ASP A 46 -16.22 -5.38 8.71
CA ASP A 46 -17.09 -4.72 7.75
C ASP A 46 -17.40 -5.61 6.53
N LEU A 47 -18.49 -5.33 5.82
CA LEU A 47 -18.71 -5.85 4.46
C LEU A 47 -19.63 -4.89 3.71
N TYR A 48 -19.03 -4.03 2.91
CA TYR A 48 -19.77 -3.15 2.03
C TYR A 48 -19.93 -3.80 0.65
N MET A 49 -21.12 -3.68 0.09
CA MET A 49 -21.50 -4.23 -1.20
C MET A 49 -22.44 -3.27 -1.91
N ASN A 50 -22.28 -3.15 -3.22
CA ASN A 50 -23.23 -2.46 -4.08
C ASN A 50 -23.67 -3.37 -5.24
N PRO A 51 -24.96 -3.79 -5.28
CA PRO A 51 -25.47 -4.63 -6.36
C PRO A 51 -25.67 -3.86 -7.68
N GLY A 52 -25.78 -2.53 -7.63
CA GLY A 52 -26.00 -1.69 -8.81
C GLY A 52 -24.81 -1.66 -9.76
N SER A 53 -25.05 -1.27 -11.01
CA SER A 53 -24.00 -1.14 -12.04
C SER A 53 -23.15 0.12 -11.91
N THR A 54 -23.65 1.14 -11.22
CA THR A 54 -22.94 2.40 -10.96
C THR A 54 -22.00 2.26 -9.78
N ASN A 55 -20.79 2.81 -9.89
CA ASN A 55 -19.84 2.88 -8.77
C ASN A 55 -20.45 3.59 -7.57
N GLN A 56 -20.28 3.02 -6.38
CA GLN A 56 -20.61 3.67 -5.11
C GLN A 56 -19.45 3.48 -4.13
N GLY A 57 -19.35 4.41 -3.19
CA GLY A 57 -18.41 4.37 -2.09
C GLY A 57 -19.11 4.39 -0.74
N TYR A 58 -18.37 4.00 0.30
CA TYR A 58 -18.82 4.02 1.68
C TYR A 58 -17.73 4.59 2.60
N ASP A 59 -18.14 5.53 3.45
CA ASP A 59 -17.29 6.10 4.51
C ASP A 59 -17.45 5.29 5.80
N PHE A 60 -16.51 4.39 6.06
CA PHE A 60 -16.45 3.59 7.30
C PHE A 60 -15.73 4.34 8.44
N THR A 61 -15.78 5.67 8.41
CA THR A 61 -15.41 6.56 9.52
C THR A 61 -13.92 6.55 9.87
N ARG A 62 -13.06 6.51 8.85
CA ARG A 62 -11.60 6.67 8.97
C ARG A 62 -11.18 7.86 8.12
N PRO A 63 -10.31 8.76 8.60
CA PRO A 63 -10.13 10.07 7.94
C PRO A 63 -9.79 9.95 6.46
N ASN A 64 -8.96 8.96 6.08
CA ASN A 64 -8.38 8.90 4.74
C ASN A 64 -8.74 7.66 3.90
N TRP A 65 -9.20 6.56 4.51
CA TRP A 65 -9.54 5.33 3.80
C TRP A 65 -11.04 5.22 3.52
N ARG A 66 -11.40 4.77 2.31
CA ARG A 66 -12.79 4.58 1.87
C ARG A 66 -12.94 3.23 1.17
N TYR A 67 -14.10 2.60 1.33
CA TYR A 67 -14.52 1.58 0.37
C TYR A 67 -15.02 2.33 -0.86
N ASN A 68 -14.47 2.06 -2.04
CA ASN A 68 -14.69 2.91 -3.22
C ASN A 68 -14.89 2.05 -4.47
N ASN A 69 -15.48 2.65 -5.51
CA ASN A 69 -15.72 2.01 -6.80
C ASN A 69 -16.42 0.65 -6.71
N VAL A 70 -17.30 0.48 -5.72
CA VAL A 70 -18.01 -0.76 -5.48
C VAL A 70 -19.22 -0.81 -6.40
N ARG A 71 -19.35 -1.89 -7.17
CA ARG A 71 -20.47 -2.11 -8.10
C ARG A 71 -20.61 -3.58 -8.48
N GLY A 72 -21.70 -3.92 -9.15
CA GLY A 72 -21.91 -5.24 -9.77
C GLY A 72 -21.93 -6.38 -8.76
N GLY A 73 -22.29 -6.12 -7.51
CA GLY A 73 -22.24 -7.10 -6.43
C GLY A 73 -20.83 -7.35 -5.88
N GLY A 74 -19.84 -6.56 -6.27
CA GLY A 74 -18.52 -6.58 -5.63
C GLY A 74 -18.62 -6.23 -4.16
N GLN A 75 -17.79 -6.86 -3.35
CA GLN A 75 -17.76 -6.67 -1.90
C GLN A 75 -16.34 -6.32 -1.44
N VAL A 76 -16.26 -5.43 -0.46
CA VAL A 76 -15.03 -5.03 0.21
C VAL A 76 -15.29 -4.77 1.69
N GLY A 77 -14.34 -5.11 2.55
CA GLY A 77 -14.39 -4.75 3.96
C GLY A 77 -13.15 -5.17 4.71
N ILE A 78 -12.82 -4.46 5.79
CA ILE A 78 -11.80 -4.92 6.75
C ILE A 78 -12.44 -6.02 7.61
N ARG A 79 -11.92 -7.25 7.50
CA ARG A 79 -12.55 -8.46 8.03
C ARG A 79 -11.57 -9.42 8.68
N THR A 80 -12.10 -10.35 9.46
CA THR A 80 -11.35 -11.48 10.02
C THR A 80 -11.07 -12.59 9.00
N ASN A 81 -11.52 -12.43 7.75
CA ASN A 81 -11.20 -13.33 6.64
C ASN A 81 -9.76 -13.09 6.20
N TYR A 82 -8.96 -14.15 6.14
CA TYR A 82 -7.54 -14.10 5.76
C TYR A 82 -6.78 -13.04 6.60
N PRO A 83 -6.62 -13.20 7.93
CA PRO A 83 -5.79 -12.28 8.69
C PRO A 83 -4.32 -12.38 8.24
N ARG A 84 -3.58 -11.27 8.34
CA ARG A 84 -2.15 -11.25 7.95
C ARG A 84 -1.20 -10.80 9.05
N SER A 85 -1.43 -9.62 9.62
CA SER A 85 -0.53 -9.01 10.62
C SER A 85 -1.15 -8.91 12.02
N GLY A 86 -2.39 -9.38 12.16
CA GLY A 86 -3.16 -9.38 13.40
C GLY A 86 -4.45 -10.18 13.27
N ASN A 87 -5.58 -9.55 13.52
CA ASN A 87 -6.91 -10.15 13.48
C ASN A 87 -7.71 -9.85 12.20
N GLY A 88 -7.16 -9.08 11.26
CA GLY A 88 -7.85 -8.77 10.00
C GLY A 88 -6.96 -8.57 8.78
N SER A 89 -7.65 -8.25 7.69
CA SER A 89 -7.12 -7.72 6.42
C SER A 89 -8.28 -7.08 5.63
N VAL A 90 -7.99 -6.45 4.49
CA VAL A 90 -9.04 -6.00 3.57
C VAL A 90 -9.46 -7.17 2.70
N TYR A 91 -10.68 -7.68 2.93
CA TYR A 91 -11.28 -8.76 2.17
C TYR A 91 -11.97 -8.24 0.91
N PHE A 92 -11.88 -9.03 -0.15
CA PHE A 92 -12.52 -8.80 -1.43
C PHE A 92 -13.30 -10.03 -1.89
N ASN A 93 -14.50 -9.82 -2.43
CA ASN A 93 -15.31 -10.88 -3.02
C ASN A 93 -16.05 -10.43 -4.28
N SER A 94 -16.01 -11.28 -5.31
CA SER A 94 -16.75 -11.15 -6.55
C SER A 94 -17.73 -12.31 -6.69
N SER A 95 -19.01 -11.98 -6.81
CA SER A 95 -20.06 -12.93 -7.18
C SER A 95 -20.58 -12.75 -8.61
N SER A 96 -19.98 -11.86 -9.41
CA SER A 96 -20.45 -11.57 -10.77
C SER A 96 -19.32 -11.10 -11.71
N ASN A 97 -19.56 -11.18 -13.02
CA ASN A 97 -18.60 -10.75 -14.05
C ASN A 97 -18.44 -9.22 -14.13
N SER A 98 -19.33 -8.44 -13.50
CA SER A 98 -19.27 -6.98 -13.48
C SER A 98 -18.80 -6.42 -12.14
N ALA A 99 -18.55 -7.32 -11.17
CA ALA A 99 -18.16 -6.96 -9.83
C ALA A 99 -16.83 -6.22 -9.82
N LYS A 100 -16.79 -5.15 -9.04
CA LYS A 100 -15.60 -4.40 -8.69
C LYS A 100 -15.77 -3.92 -7.27
N ALA A 101 -14.68 -3.92 -6.51
CA ALA A 101 -14.61 -3.19 -5.27
C ALA A 101 -13.16 -2.82 -4.98
N ASP A 102 -12.97 -1.64 -4.39
CA ASP A 102 -11.66 -1.16 -4.00
C ASP A 102 -11.69 -0.65 -2.55
N ILE A 103 -10.52 -0.64 -1.91
CA ILE A 103 -10.21 0.20 -0.77
C ILE A 103 -9.24 1.30 -1.24
N GLU A 104 -9.51 2.55 -0.89
CA GLU A 104 -8.79 3.68 -1.44
C GLU A 104 -8.47 4.74 -0.40
N TYR A 105 -7.22 5.21 -0.43
CA TYR A 105 -6.70 6.28 0.40
C TYR A 105 -6.74 7.61 -0.33
N PHE A 106 -7.25 8.65 0.32
CA PHE A 106 -7.18 10.05 -0.10
C PHE A 106 -6.70 10.91 1.06
N ALA A 107 -5.92 11.98 0.81
CA ALA A 107 -5.54 12.91 1.87
C ALA A 107 -6.73 13.74 2.39
N ASP A 108 -7.64 14.15 1.50
CA ASP A 108 -8.87 14.88 1.83
C ASP A 108 -10.00 14.41 0.89
N PRO A 109 -10.69 13.30 1.22
CA PRO A 109 -11.73 12.73 0.37
C PRO A 109 -13.03 13.56 0.41
N VAL A 110 -13.64 13.75 -0.76
CA VAL A 110 -15.00 14.30 -0.90
C VAL A 110 -15.91 13.30 -1.58
N ASN A 111 -17.20 13.32 -1.22
CA ASN A 111 -18.21 12.57 -1.94
C ASN A 111 -18.52 13.26 -3.28
N ALA A 112 -18.32 12.55 -4.38
CA ALA A 112 -18.61 12.98 -5.73
C ALA A 112 -19.52 11.95 -6.41
N GLY A 113 -20.83 12.24 -6.47
CA GLY A 113 -21.79 11.38 -7.17
C GLY A 113 -21.98 10.00 -6.53
N GLY A 114 -21.86 9.89 -5.20
CA GLY A 114 -21.99 8.63 -4.47
C GLY A 114 -20.71 7.82 -4.39
N ASN A 115 -19.59 8.32 -4.91
CA ASN A 115 -18.25 7.73 -4.81
C ASN A 115 -17.30 8.73 -4.12
N PHE A 116 -16.07 8.34 -3.80
CA PHE A 116 -15.06 9.24 -3.23
C PHE A 116 -13.99 9.63 -4.25
N ALA A 117 -13.55 10.89 -4.15
CA ALA A 117 -12.53 11.52 -4.98
C ALA A 117 -11.67 12.47 -4.13
N PRO A 118 -10.46 12.86 -4.57
CA PRO A 118 -9.71 13.92 -3.90
C PRO A 118 -10.49 15.25 -3.95
N ASN A 119 -10.40 16.06 -2.89
CA ASN A 119 -11.02 17.38 -2.87
C ASN A 119 -10.33 18.31 -3.87
N PRO A 120 -11.00 18.73 -4.96
CA PRO A 120 -10.39 19.55 -6.00
C PRO A 120 -10.13 20.99 -5.55
N LEU A 121 -10.75 21.42 -4.44
CA LEU A 121 -10.61 22.77 -3.89
C LEU A 121 -9.50 22.87 -2.84
N ASN A 122 -8.88 21.74 -2.48
CA ASN A 122 -7.84 21.69 -1.46
C ASN A 122 -6.53 21.14 -2.07
N PRO A 123 -5.49 21.96 -2.23
CA PRO A 123 -4.17 21.49 -2.67
C PRO A 123 -3.57 20.42 -1.75
N ALA A 124 -3.96 20.37 -0.47
CA ALA A 124 -3.52 19.34 0.46
C ALA A 124 -4.14 17.95 0.17
N SER A 125 -5.07 17.84 -0.79
CA SER A 125 -5.56 16.55 -1.31
C SER A 125 -4.52 15.78 -2.11
N LEU A 126 -3.45 16.44 -2.57
CA LEU A 126 -2.35 15.81 -3.29
C LEU A 126 -1.44 15.08 -2.30
N LEU A 127 -1.14 13.80 -2.54
CA LEU A 127 -0.23 13.03 -1.69
C LEU A 127 1.23 13.43 -1.92
N GLY A 128 1.56 13.84 -3.15
CA GLY A 128 2.89 14.21 -3.60
C GLY A 128 2.98 14.12 -5.12
N THR A 129 4.12 14.51 -5.69
CA THR A 129 4.40 14.24 -7.11
C THR A 129 4.89 12.81 -7.29
N LEU A 130 4.69 12.22 -8.48
CA LEU A 130 5.22 10.89 -8.78
C LEU A 130 6.75 10.83 -8.67
N ASN A 131 7.44 11.93 -8.98
CA ASN A 131 8.91 12.03 -8.83
C ASN A 131 9.38 11.94 -7.38
N GLN A 132 8.49 12.24 -6.42
CA GLN A 132 8.80 12.16 -5.00
C GLN A 132 8.45 10.79 -4.41
N LEU A 133 7.75 9.92 -5.15
CA LEU A 133 7.41 8.58 -4.68
C LEU A 133 8.70 7.79 -4.41
N THR A 134 8.79 7.18 -3.24
CA THR A 134 9.98 6.41 -2.80
C THR A 134 9.64 5.01 -2.33
N HIS A 135 8.37 4.76 -2.01
CA HIS A 135 7.89 3.47 -1.53
C HIS A 135 6.52 3.20 -2.16
N LEU A 136 6.33 1.98 -2.64
CA LEU A 136 5.05 1.48 -3.10
C LEU A 136 5.08 -0.05 -3.02
N SER A 137 4.45 -0.60 -1.99
CA SER A 137 4.36 -2.04 -1.78
C SER A 137 3.05 -2.42 -1.13
N TYR A 138 2.72 -3.70 -1.19
CA TYR A 138 1.56 -4.27 -0.52
C TYR A 138 1.72 -5.78 -0.41
N GLU A 139 0.91 -6.39 0.44
CA GLU A 139 0.75 -7.83 0.48
C GLU A 139 -0.65 -8.19 0.00
N TRP A 140 -0.75 -9.31 -0.72
CA TRP A 140 -2.02 -9.80 -1.24
C TRP A 140 -2.16 -11.31 -1.02
N TYR A 141 -3.41 -11.74 -0.97
CA TYR A 141 -3.83 -13.13 -0.83
C TYR A 141 -4.86 -13.44 -1.92
N ARG A 142 -4.75 -14.62 -2.53
CA ARG A 142 -5.76 -15.18 -3.42
C ARG A 142 -6.24 -16.53 -2.86
N ASP A 143 -7.54 -16.66 -2.70
CA ASP A 143 -8.16 -17.92 -2.27
C ASP A 143 -8.24 -18.91 -3.45
N SER A 144 -7.90 -20.18 -3.21
CA SER A 144 -7.99 -21.24 -4.23
C SER A 144 -9.41 -21.54 -4.71
N SER A 145 -10.44 -21.11 -3.99
CA SER A 145 -11.84 -21.15 -4.43
C SER A 145 -12.14 -20.15 -5.56
N SER A 146 -11.22 -19.23 -5.88
CA SER A 146 -11.39 -18.25 -6.96
C SER A 146 -11.40 -18.94 -8.33
N THR A 147 -12.45 -18.71 -9.10
CA THR A 147 -12.65 -19.34 -10.43
C THR A 147 -12.34 -18.39 -11.59
N THR A 148 -12.00 -17.13 -11.31
CA THR A 148 -11.43 -16.21 -12.31
C THR A 148 -10.06 -16.69 -12.79
N LEU A 149 -9.55 -16.14 -13.89
CA LEU A 149 -8.26 -16.54 -14.46
C LEU A 149 -7.15 -16.57 -13.40
N ASN A 150 -6.35 -17.64 -13.42
CA ASN A 150 -5.42 -17.99 -12.34
C ASN A 150 -4.20 -17.06 -12.21
N TYR A 151 -3.99 -16.15 -13.15
CA TYR A 151 -2.95 -15.11 -13.07
C TYR A 151 -3.46 -13.80 -12.47
N LEU A 152 -4.76 -13.67 -12.23
CA LEU A 152 -5.38 -12.47 -11.65
C LEU A 152 -5.24 -12.49 -10.13
N HIS A 153 -4.99 -11.34 -9.54
CA HIS A 153 -4.85 -11.16 -8.08
C HIS A 153 -5.17 -9.70 -7.72
N PRO A 154 -5.39 -9.36 -6.44
CA PRO A 154 -5.68 -7.99 -6.04
C PRO A 154 -4.60 -7.04 -6.56
N VAL A 155 -5.01 -5.99 -7.26
CA VAL A 155 -4.09 -5.04 -7.88
C VAL A 155 -3.85 -3.84 -6.96
N LEU A 156 -2.70 -3.20 -7.10
CA LEU A 156 -2.40 -1.91 -6.48
C LEU A 156 -2.35 -0.81 -7.55
N ARG A 157 -2.93 0.35 -7.26
CA ARG A 157 -3.06 1.46 -8.20
C ARG A 157 -2.67 2.77 -7.54
N LEU A 158 -2.08 3.67 -8.33
CA LEU A 158 -1.94 5.08 -7.99
C LEU A 158 -2.97 5.87 -8.79
N GLY A 159 -3.83 6.62 -8.11
CA GLY A 159 -4.61 7.68 -8.77
C GLY A 159 -3.67 8.81 -9.15
N ILE A 160 -3.69 9.19 -10.43
CA ILE A 160 -2.83 10.23 -10.98
C ILE A 160 -3.66 11.40 -11.50
N LEU A 161 -3.28 12.60 -11.08
CA LEU A 161 -3.62 13.86 -11.72
C LEU A 161 -2.42 14.30 -12.57
N ARG A 162 -2.58 14.32 -13.88
CA ARG A 162 -1.63 14.91 -14.82
C ARG A 162 -2.02 16.37 -15.04
N VAL A 163 -1.06 17.28 -14.87
CA VAL A 163 -1.20 18.71 -15.15
C VAL A 163 -0.22 19.07 -16.26
N ASN A 164 -0.74 19.54 -17.39
CA ASN A 164 0.08 19.98 -18.53
C ASN A 164 0.52 21.44 -18.35
N SER A 165 1.50 21.89 -19.15
CA SER A 165 2.02 23.26 -19.10
C SER A 165 0.99 24.35 -19.44
N ASP A 166 -0.09 24.00 -20.13
CA ASP A 166 -1.23 24.87 -20.43
C ASP A 166 -2.32 24.85 -19.33
N ASN A 167 -2.05 24.19 -18.20
CA ASN A 167 -2.97 23.92 -17.09
C ASN A 167 -4.17 23.01 -17.41
N SER A 168 -4.20 22.38 -18.59
CA SER A 168 -5.16 21.29 -18.83
C SER A 168 -4.82 20.09 -17.95
N THR A 169 -5.85 19.34 -17.54
CA THR A 169 -5.70 18.22 -16.62
C THR A 169 -6.30 16.93 -17.15
N ASN A 170 -5.66 15.82 -16.77
CA ASN A 170 -6.13 14.48 -17.03
C ASN A 170 -6.08 13.67 -15.74
N ILE A 171 -7.10 12.85 -15.47
CA ILE A 171 -7.17 12.01 -14.29
C ILE A 171 -7.28 10.55 -14.72
N GLY A 172 -6.57 9.66 -14.03
CA GLY A 172 -6.62 8.23 -14.29
C GLY A 172 -5.76 7.47 -13.30
N TYR A 173 -5.36 6.25 -13.66
CA TYR A 173 -4.58 5.38 -12.79
C TYR A 173 -3.30 4.91 -13.46
N LEU A 174 -2.27 4.70 -12.64
CA LEU A 174 -1.19 3.77 -12.92
C LEU A 174 -1.47 2.48 -12.14
N ILE A 175 -1.55 1.36 -12.84
CA ILE A 175 -2.04 0.08 -12.33
C ILE A 175 -0.90 -0.93 -12.35
N PHE A 176 -0.55 -1.45 -11.17
CA PHE A 176 0.34 -2.60 -11.08
C PHE A 176 -0.47 -3.88 -11.23
N GLU A 177 -0.10 -4.71 -12.21
CA GLU A 177 -0.53 -6.09 -12.29
C GLU A 177 0.68 -6.99 -12.55
N ARG A 178 0.73 -8.10 -11.82
CA ARG A 178 1.80 -9.10 -11.97
C ARG A 178 1.82 -9.72 -13.37
N ALA A 179 0.66 -9.86 -14.02
CA ALA A 179 0.56 -10.41 -15.37
C ALA A 179 1.41 -9.64 -16.42
N TYR A 180 1.54 -8.32 -16.26
CA TYR A 180 2.36 -7.48 -17.14
C TYR A 180 3.86 -7.49 -16.82
N ASN A 181 4.24 -8.04 -15.67
CA ASN A 181 5.61 -8.02 -15.16
C ASN A 181 6.25 -9.41 -15.12
N GLN A 182 5.45 -10.46 -14.93
CA GLN A 182 5.90 -11.84 -14.77
C GLN A 182 5.18 -12.82 -15.72
N GLY A 183 4.41 -12.28 -16.69
CA GLY A 183 3.57 -13.04 -17.60
C GLY A 183 2.29 -13.55 -16.95
N THR A 184 1.42 -14.15 -17.77
CA THR A 184 0.12 -14.69 -17.35
C THR A 184 0.24 -16.08 -16.71
N SER A 185 1.29 -16.29 -15.93
CA SER A 185 1.50 -17.51 -15.16
C SER A 185 0.55 -17.55 -13.96
N ALA A 186 0.12 -18.75 -13.56
CA ALA A 186 -0.70 -18.91 -12.37
C ALA A 186 -0.02 -18.29 -11.15
N VAL A 187 -0.75 -17.47 -10.41
CA VAL A 187 -0.25 -16.90 -9.15
C VAL A 187 -0.47 -17.89 -8.01
N PRO A 188 0.36 -17.84 -6.95
CA PRO A 188 0.12 -18.65 -5.75
C PRO A 188 -1.27 -18.39 -5.15
N THR A 189 -1.90 -19.46 -4.66
CA THR A 189 -3.12 -19.38 -3.85
C THR A 189 -2.82 -19.81 -2.41
N ASP A 190 -3.73 -19.45 -1.50
CA ASP A 190 -3.73 -19.84 -0.09
C ASP A 190 -2.48 -19.47 0.71
N GLN A 191 -1.81 -18.41 0.27
CA GLN A 191 -0.67 -17.81 0.94
C GLN A 191 -0.59 -16.33 0.63
N TRP A 192 0.03 -15.60 1.54
CA TRP A 192 0.32 -14.18 1.37
C TRP A 192 1.57 -13.99 0.51
N VAL A 193 1.47 -13.05 -0.42
CA VAL A 193 2.55 -12.66 -1.33
C VAL A 193 2.83 -11.18 -1.15
N SER A 194 4.11 -10.85 -0.96
CA SER A 194 4.58 -9.47 -0.85
C SER A 194 5.10 -8.98 -2.19
N GLU A 195 4.69 -7.77 -2.58
CA GLU A 195 5.15 -7.09 -3.79
C GLU A 195 5.69 -5.70 -3.43
N ASP A 196 6.99 -5.48 -3.66
CA ASP A 196 7.57 -4.14 -3.62
C ASP A 196 7.71 -3.61 -5.05
N ILE A 197 6.71 -2.83 -5.46
CA ILE A 197 6.55 -2.33 -6.83
C ILE A 197 7.65 -1.30 -7.15
N PHE A 198 8.02 -0.49 -6.16
CA PHE A 198 9.05 0.53 -6.32
C PHE A 198 10.44 -0.10 -6.40
N ALA A 199 10.83 -0.91 -5.42
CA ALA A 199 12.16 -1.50 -5.36
C ALA A 199 12.41 -2.53 -6.48
N SER A 200 11.37 -3.26 -6.90
CA SER A 200 11.46 -4.23 -8.01
C SER A 200 11.43 -3.58 -9.39
N ASN A 201 11.25 -2.25 -9.47
CA ASN A 201 11.13 -1.49 -10.71
C ASN A 201 10.06 -2.07 -11.66
N TYR A 202 8.90 -2.42 -11.11
CA TYR A 202 7.80 -2.97 -11.91
C TYR A 202 7.17 -1.91 -12.82
N LYS A 203 6.64 -2.39 -13.94
CA LYS A 203 5.86 -1.58 -14.86
C LYS A 203 4.44 -1.44 -14.36
N LEU A 204 3.91 -0.23 -14.50
CA LEU A 204 2.52 0.13 -14.25
C LEU A 204 1.84 0.52 -15.56
N LEU A 205 0.62 0.03 -15.73
CA LEU A 205 -0.25 0.32 -16.86
C LEU A 205 -0.99 1.64 -16.64
N ALA A 206 -0.93 2.58 -17.58
CA ALA A 206 -1.77 3.78 -17.55
C ALA A 206 -3.15 3.53 -18.14
N THR A 207 -4.18 4.10 -17.51
CA THR A 207 -5.50 4.21 -18.12
C THR A 207 -5.49 5.22 -19.26
N ALA A 208 -6.33 4.99 -20.28
CA ALA A 208 -6.42 5.87 -21.45
C ALA A 208 -6.73 7.34 -21.09
N SER A 209 -7.47 7.56 -20.01
CA SER A 209 -7.85 8.87 -19.50
C SER A 209 -6.68 9.77 -19.10
N LEU A 210 -5.48 9.21 -18.88
CA LEU A 210 -4.25 9.98 -18.63
C LEU A 210 -3.67 10.63 -19.89
N GLY A 211 -4.17 10.29 -21.09
CA GLY A 211 -3.78 10.93 -22.33
C GLY A 211 -2.36 10.58 -22.80
N PHE A 212 -1.83 9.42 -22.42
CA PHE A 212 -0.55 8.88 -22.92
C PHE A 212 -0.72 7.83 -24.04
N GLY A 213 -1.95 7.43 -24.34
CA GLY A 213 -2.29 6.37 -25.29
C GLY A 213 -3.45 5.51 -24.78
N ASP A 214 -3.83 4.49 -25.54
CA ASP A 214 -4.87 3.53 -25.16
C ASP A 214 -4.26 2.14 -24.94
N PRO A 215 -4.44 1.51 -23.75
CA PRO A 215 -3.94 0.16 -23.48
C PRO A 215 -4.50 -0.93 -24.41
N ASN A 216 -5.66 -0.71 -25.01
CA ASN A 216 -6.26 -1.65 -25.97
C ASN A 216 -5.68 -1.53 -27.39
N VAL A 217 -4.95 -0.44 -27.67
CA VAL A 217 -4.36 -0.16 -28.99
C VAL A 217 -2.88 -0.46 -28.98
N ASN A 218 -2.15 0.04 -27.97
CA ASN A 218 -0.72 -0.15 -27.88
C ASN A 218 -0.27 -0.25 -26.42
N LEU A 219 -0.21 -1.47 -25.90
CA LEU A 219 0.23 -1.74 -24.54
C LEU A 219 1.63 -1.19 -24.25
N SER A 220 2.57 -1.26 -25.20
CA SER A 220 3.94 -0.76 -24.99
C SER A 220 4.01 0.77 -24.82
N ALA A 221 3.04 1.51 -25.38
CA ALA A 221 2.95 2.94 -25.19
C ALA A 221 2.53 3.31 -23.76
N VAL A 222 1.80 2.43 -23.06
CA VAL A 222 1.17 2.73 -21.77
C VAL A 222 1.56 1.79 -20.63
N LEU A 223 2.54 0.90 -20.82
CA LEU A 223 3.09 0.03 -19.77
C LEU A 223 4.54 0.42 -19.51
N LYS A 224 4.79 1.12 -18.40
CA LYS A 224 6.10 1.72 -18.10
C LYS A 224 6.44 1.63 -16.61
N THR A 225 7.73 1.56 -16.31
CA THR A 225 8.26 1.77 -14.95
C THR A 225 8.05 3.21 -14.49
N ILE A 226 8.20 3.48 -13.19
CA ILE A 226 8.08 4.85 -12.66
C ILE A 226 9.06 5.83 -13.34
N PRO A 227 10.37 5.53 -13.50
CA PRO A 227 11.28 6.43 -14.20
C PRO A 227 10.90 6.72 -15.66
N GLU A 228 10.38 5.72 -16.36
CA GLU A 228 9.87 5.87 -17.72
C GLU A 228 8.60 6.73 -17.77
N TRP A 229 7.73 6.66 -16.75
CA TRP A 229 6.59 7.57 -16.62
C TRP A 229 7.00 9.02 -16.38
N LEU A 230 8.04 9.25 -15.57
CA LEU A 230 8.60 10.58 -15.37
C LEU A 230 9.16 11.15 -16.67
N THR A 231 9.84 10.32 -17.46
CA THR A 231 10.34 10.68 -18.80
C THR A 231 9.18 11.01 -19.75
N ALA A 232 8.13 10.17 -19.78
CA ALA A 232 6.95 10.40 -20.62
C ALA A 232 6.22 11.70 -20.25
N ALA A 233 6.10 12.00 -18.96
CA ALA A 233 5.50 13.25 -18.48
C ALA A 233 6.35 14.46 -18.87
N SER A 234 7.67 14.39 -18.70
CA SER A 234 8.59 15.45 -19.13
C SER A 234 8.50 15.72 -20.64
N ASN A 235 8.46 14.67 -21.48
CA ASN A 235 8.32 14.83 -22.92
C ASN A 235 6.97 15.44 -23.33
N ALA A 236 5.94 15.25 -22.50
CA ALA A 236 4.63 15.83 -22.68
C ALA A 236 4.47 17.21 -22.00
N ASN A 237 5.56 17.79 -21.46
CA ASN A 237 5.54 19.02 -20.66
C ASN A 237 4.49 18.98 -19.54
N ALA A 238 4.43 17.87 -18.82
CA ALA A 238 3.43 17.62 -17.79
C ALA A 238 4.06 17.21 -16.45
N THR A 239 3.36 17.52 -15.36
CA THR A 239 3.66 17.02 -14.01
C THR A 239 2.63 15.97 -13.61
N LEU A 240 3.07 14.88 -12.99
CA LEU A 240 2.20 13.83 -12.45
C LEU A 240 2.11 13.96 -10.93
N TYR A 241 0.92 14.18 -10.42
CA TYR A 241 0.60 14.20 -9.00
C TYR A 241 -0.11 12.91 -8.62
N VAL A 242 0.30 12.31 -7.51
CA VAL A 242 -0.42 11.19 -6.90
C VAL A 242 -1.52 11.76 -6.01
N ILE A 243 -2.76 11.34 -6.28
CA ILE A 243 -3.97 11.83 -5.61
C ILE A 243 -4.66 10.75 -4.77
N SER A 244 -4.36 9.48 -5.04
CA SER A 244 -4.86 8.36 -4.23
C SER A 244 -3.96 7.13 -4.35
N VAL A 245 -4.08 6.24 -3.37
CA VAL A 245 -3.54 4.88 -3.42
C VAL A 245 -4.69 3.91 -3.21
N ASN A 246 -4.83 2.96 -4.13
CA ASN A 246 -6.00 2.10 -4.24
C ASN A 246 -5.57 0.64 -4.36
N ALA A 247 -6.19 -0.24 -3.59
CA ALA A 247 -6.09 -1.67 -3.79
C ALA A 247 -7.48 -2.22 -4.08
N GLY A 248 -7.58 -3.20 -4.96
CA GLY A 248 -8.86 -3.80 -5.28
C GLY A 248 -8.78 -4.94 -6.26
N PHE A 249 -9.95 -5.41 -6.66
CA PHE A 249 -10.07 -6.41 -7.71
C PHE A 249 -11.02 -5.91 -8.80
N GLY A 250 -10.97 -6.59 -9.93
CA GLY A 250 -12.03 -6.46 -10.92
C GLY A 250 -11.91 -5.26 -11.85
N SER A 251 -12.22 -5.55 -13.11
CA SER A 251 -12.90 -4.76 -14.13
C SER A 251 -12.74 -5.57 -15.41
N GLY A 252 -13.78 -6.30 -15.82
CA GLY A 252 -13.67 -7.30 -16.90
C GLY A 252 -13.12 -8.66 -16.47
N TRP A 253 -13.08 -8.93 -15.17
CA TRP A 253 -12.78 -10.27 -14.65
C TRP A 253 -14.04 -11.14 -14.78
N THR A 254 -13.89 -12.32 -15.37
CA THR A 254 -14.97 -13.30 -15.44
C THR A 254 -14.93 -14.24 -14.23
N ASN A 255 -16.08 -14.81 -13.88
CA ASN A 255 -16.29 -15.72 -12.76
C ASN A 255 -16.08 -15.09 -11.37
N THR A 256 -15.94 -15.92 -10.34
CA THR A 256 -15.82 -15.49 -8.94
C THR A 256 -14.37 -15.29 -8.53
N PHE A 257 -14.18 -14.38 -7.57
CA PHE A 257 -12.88 -14.07 -7.00
C PHE A 257 -13.04 -13.87 -5.50
N GLN A 258 -12.12 -14.43 -4.72
CA GLN A 258 -11.96 -14.16 -3.30
C GLN A 258 -10.48 -13.94 -3.00
N GLY A 259 -10.20 -12.92 -2.20
CA GLY A 259 -8.86 -12.58 -1.82
C GLY A 259 -8.81 -11.48 -0.79
N ALA A 260 -7.60 -11.05 -0.46
CA ALA A 260 -7.40 -9.95 0.47
C ALA A 260 -6.13 -9.16 0.16
N VAL A 261 -6.02 -7.98 0.76
CA VAL A 261 -4.78 -7.20 0.82
C VAL A 261 -4.53 -6.73 2.25
N ASP A 262 -3.25 -6.56 2.57
CA ASP A 262 -2.79 -5.98 3.83
C ASP A 262 -1.44 -5.27 3.64
N ASN A 263 -0.97 -4.55 4.66
CA ASN A 263 0.34 -3.91 4.71
C ASN A 263 0.65 -3.01 3.49
N ILE A 264 -0.36 -2.26 3.03
CA ILE A 264 -0.17 -1.31 1.93
C ILE A 264 0.79 -0.22 2.40
N THR A 265 1.94 -0.12 1.73
CA THR A 265 2.97 0.86 2.05
C THR A 265 3.16 1.81 0.89
N PHE A 266 3.11 3.10 1.19
CA PHE A 266 3.49 4.13 0.22
C PHE A 266 4.15 5.30 0.93
N GLY A 267 4.95 6.05 0.18
CA GLY A 267 5.71 7.15 0.76
C GLY A 267 6.37 8.07 -0.25
N PHE A 268 6.56 9.31 0.18
CA PHE A 268 7.12 10.39 -0.61
C PHE A 268 8.31 11.03 0.11
N ASN A 269 9.33 11.45 -0.65
CA ASN A 269 10.53 12.11 -0.13
C ASN A 269 11.24 11.31 0.97
N GLY A 270 11.26 9.97 0.85
CA GLY A 270 11.91 9.08 1.81
C GLY A 270 11.12 8.84 3.10
N GLN A 271 9.95 9.47 3.28
CA GLN A 271 9.03 9.17 4.38
C GLN A 271 7.93 8.25 3.85
N TYR A 272 7.59 7.20 4.60
CA TYR A 272 6.57 6.25 4.19
C TYR A 272 5.75 5.77 5.37
N THR A 273 4.54 5.32 5.07
CA THR A 273 3.62 4.72 6.04
C THR A 273 3.15 3.38 5.52
N THR A 274 3.21 2.37 6.39
CA THR A 274 2.59 1.07 6.17
C THR A 274 1.23 1.05 6.85
N TYR A 275 0.19 0.75 6.09
CA TYR A 275 -1.17 0.63 6.59
C TYR A 275 -1.51 -0.85 6.75
N ASN A 276 -1.68 -1.27 8.01
CA ASN A 276 -2.14 -2.60 8.40
C ASN A 276 -3.64 -2.54 8.72
N PHE A 277 -4.44 -3.51 8.27
CA PHE A 277 -5.89 -3.48 8.38
C PHE A 277 -6.41 -4.49 9.39
N GLU A 278 -7.12 -4.01 10.41
CA GLU A 278 -7.51 -4.85 11.56
C GLU A 278 -8.99 -4.71 11.89
N VAL A 279 -9.58 -5.76 12.44
CA VAL A 279 -10.96 -5.69 12.93
C VAL A 279 -10.98 -5.09 14.33
N VAL A 280 -11.92 -4.18 14.58
CA VAL A 280 -12.10 -3.58 15.92
C VAL A 280 -12.25 -4.69 16.97
N PRO A 281 -11.40 -4.70 18.02
CA PRO A 281 -11.55 -5.67 19.11
C PRO A 281 -12.89 -5.50 19.84
N GLU A 282 -13.53 -6.60 20.21
CA GLU A 282 -14.78 -6.55 20.99
C GLU A 282 -14.57 -5.87 22.36
N PRO A 283 -15.32 -4.80 22.71
CA PRO A 283 -15.12 -4.06 23.96
C PRO A 283 -15.36 -4.88 25.24
N ALA A 284 -16.21 -5.91 25.20
CA ALA A 284 -16.70 -6.60 26.39
C ALA A 284 -15.72 -7.65 26.96
N SER A 285 -14.98 -8.34 26.09
CA SER A 285 -14.11 -9.45 26.49
C SER A 285 -12.88 -8.98 27.28
N MET A 286 -12.37 -7.79 26.97
CA MET A 286 -11.27 -7.15 27.71
C MET A 286 -11.67 -6.74 29.13
N LEU A 287 -12.88 -6.20 29.29
CA LEU A 287 -13.43 -5.85 30.60
C LEU A 287 -13.76 -7.10 31.43
N ALA A 288 -14.28 -8.17 30.82
CA ALA A 288 -14.59 -9.42 31.50
C ALA A 288 -13.32 -10.16 31.98
N LEU A 289 -12.26 -10.21 31.15
CA LEU A 289 -10.96 -10.76 31.55
C LEU A 289 -10.29 -9.93 32.65
N GLY A 290 -10.28 -8.60 32.50
CA GLY A 290 -9.71 -7.69 33.49
C GLY A 290 -10.41 -7.79 34.84
N SER A 291 -11.75 -7.80 34.85
CA SER A 291 -12.54 -7.93 36.09
C SER A 291 -12.44 -9.34 36.71
N GLY A 292 -12.37 -10.40 35.89
CA GLY A 292 -12.17 -11.77 36.36
C GLY A 292 -10.82 -11.96 37.07
N LEU A 293 -9.73 -11.42 36.50
CA LEU A 293 -8.38 -11.51 37.11
C LEU A 293 -8.27 -10.69 38.40
N VAL A 294 -8.83 -9.49 38.43
CA VAL A 294 -8.87 -8.66 39.66
C VAL A 294 -9.66 -9.38 40.76
N SER A 295 -10.79 -10.02 40.41
CA SER A 295 -11.60 -10.80 41.35
C SER A 295 -10.85 -12.02 41.91
N LEU A 296 -10.11 -12.74 41.05
CA LEU A 296 -9.27 -13.88 41.47
C LEU A 296 -8.09 -13.45 42.37
N MET A 297 -7.45 -12.31 42.08
CA MET A 297 -6.38 -11.77 42.94
C MET A 297 -6.92 -11.32 44.30
N ALA A 298 -8.10 -10.70 44.33
CA ALA A 298 -8.77 -10.32 45.59
C ALA A 298 -9.13 -11.56 46.43
N LEU A 299 -9.64 -12.62 45.81
CA LEU A 299 -9.92 -13.90 46.47
C LEU A 299 -8.67 -14.60 47.01
N ARG A 300 -7.55 -14.55 46.27
CA ARG A 300 -6.28 -15.13 46.72
C ARG A 300 -5.70 -14.41 47.94
N ARG A 301 -5.84 -13.08 48.02
CA ARG A 301 -5.41 -12.30 49.19
C ARG A 301 -6.22 -12.64 50.45
N ARG A 302 -7.52 -12.92 50.31
CA ARG A 302 -8.39 -13.32 51.43
C ARG A 302 -8.12 -14.71 51.99
N ARG A 303 -7.46 -15.60 51.25
CA ARG A 303 -7.09 -16.95 51.74
C ARG A 303 -5.75 -17.00 52.48
N LYS A 304 -4.98 -15.91 52.49
CA LYS A 304 -3.66 -15.83 53.14
C LYS A 304 -3.64 -14.96 54.41
N ALA A 305 -4.77 -14.32 54.72
CA ALA A 305 -5.03 -13.69 56.01
C ALA A 305 -5.92 -14.64 56.82
#